data_AF-A0A3C0FPV7-F1
#
_entry.id   AF-A0A3C0FPV7-F1
#
_cell.length_a   1.000
_cell.length_b   1.000
_cell.length_c   1.000
_cell.angle_alpha   90.00
_cell.angle_beta   90.00
_cell.angle_gamma   90.00
#
_symmetry.space_group_name_H-M   'P 1'
#
loop_
_entity.id
_entity.type
_entity.pdbx_description
1 polymer ?
#
loop_
_entity_poly.entity_id
_entity_poly.type
_entity_poly.pdbx_seq_one_letter_code
_entity_poly.pdbx_strand_id
1 'polypeptide(L)' 'MMVRIYHNPRCSKSRQTLALIEEQGITPDVIAYLDTPPTPQELSGILDMLGMKPEDILRKKEAREEGIADLRG' A
#
# COMPACT_ATOMS: atom_id res chain seq x y z
N MET A 1 12.10 10.87 12.95
CA MET A 1 11.02 9.88 12.69
C MET A 1 11.10 9.54 11.21
N MET A 2 11.21 8.27 10.84
CA MET A 2 11.34 7.84 9.45
C MET A 2 9.94 7.50 8.91
N VAL A 3 9.48 8.22 7.89
CA VAL A 3 8.22 7.92 7.20
C VAL A 3 8.51 6.97 6.05
N ARG A 4 7.70 5.93 5.89
CA ARG A 4 7.79 4.99 4.78
C ARG A 4 6.49 5.01 4.00
N ILE A 5 6.58 4.96 2.68
CA ILE A 5 5.43 4.91 1.78
C ILE A 5 5.58 3.75 0.79
N TYR A 6 4.58 2.86 0.77
CA TYR A 6 4.41 1.86 -0.28
C TYR A 6 3.75 2.54 -1.48
N HIS A 7 4.53 2.81 -2.52
CA HIS A 7 4.15 3.70 -3.59
C HIS A 7 3.94 2.97 -4.92
N ASN A 8 2.87 3.35 -5.63
CA ASN A 8 2.67 2.99 -7.03
C ASN A 8 2.62 4.26 -7.89
N PRO A 9 3.60 4.48 -8.79
CA PRO A 9 3.69 5.71 -9.59
C PRO A 9 2.51 5.87 -10.57
N ARG A 10 1.80 4.79 -10.92
CA ARG A 10 0.62 4.85 -11.79
C ARG A 10 -0.65 5.27 -11.05
N CYS A 11 -0.67 5.24 -9.72
CA CYS A 11 -1.84 5.61 -8.92
C CYS A 11 -1.82 7.09 -8.53
N SER A 12 -2.81 7.86 -9.01
CA SER A 12 -2.91 9.30 -8.71
C SER A 12 -2.95 9.62 -7.21
N LYS A 13 -3.66 8.82 -6.40
CA LYS A 13 -3.71 9.00 -4.94
C LYS A 13 -2.37 8.74 -4.26
N SER A 14 -1.61 7.76 -4.76
CA SER A 14 -0.26 7.45 -4.28
C SER A 14 0.71 8.60 -4.55
N ARG A 15 0.63 9.22 -5.73
CA ARG A 15 1.41 10.43 -6.09
C ARG A 15 1.04 11.63 -5.23
N GLN A 16 -0.24 11.86 -5.02
CA GLN A 16 -0.71 12.94 -4.13
C GLN A 16 -0.22 12.75 -2.69
N THR A 17 -0.26 11.52 -2.17
CA THR A 17 0.24 11.23 -0.81
C THR A 17 1.74 11.48 -0.69
N LEU A 18 2.54 11.05 -1.68
CA LEU A 18 3.98 11.32 -1.70
C LEU A 18 4.27 12.84 -1.71
N ALA A 19 3.60 13.59 -2.59
CA ALA A 19 3.75 15.04 -2.66
C ALA A 19 3.40 15.73 -1.33
N LEU A 20 2.30 15.32 -0.68
CA LEU A 20 1.93 15.86 0.64
C LEU A 20 3.00 15.60 1.70
N ILE A 21 3.64 14.42 1.70
CA ILE A 21 4.73 14.11 2.63
C ILE A 21 5.94 15.01 2.35
N GLU A 22 6.32 15.15 1.08
CA GLU A 22 7.44 16.00 0.65
C GLU A 22 7.19 17.50 0.94
N GLU A 23 5.97 17.98 0.76
CA GLU A 23 5.54 19.35 1.08
C GLU A 23 5.68 19.69 2.57
N GLN A 24 5.60 18.69 3.45
CA GLN A 24 5.88 18.85 4.88
C GLN A 24 7.40 18.85 5.21
N GLY A 25 8.26 18.82 4.18
CA GLY A 25 9.72 18.75 4.36
C GLY A 25 10.22 17.39 4.84
N ILE A 26 9.41 16.34 4.71
CA ILE A 26 9.77 14.97 5.11
C ILE A 26 10.28 14.24 3.87
N THR A 27 11.46 13.63 3.96
CA THR A 27 11.95 12.69 2.94
C THR A 27 11.54 11.27 3.34
N PRO A 28 10.53 10.65 2.69
CA PRO A 28 10.12 9.30 3.04
C PRO A 28 11.01 8.24 2.39
N ASP A 29 11.01 7.06 2.99
CA ASP A 29 11.47 5.81 2.36
C ASP A 29 10.39 5.29 1.41
N VAL A 30 10.66 5.35 0.11
CA VAL A 30 9.71 5.00 -0.94
C VAL A 30 9.95 3.56 -1.39
N ILE A 31 8.99 2.68 -1.11
CA ILE A 31 9.03 1.27 -1.53
C ILE A 31 8.09 1.07 -2.72
N ALA A 32 8.64 0.67 -3.86
CA ALA A 32 7.87 0.26 -5.03
C ALA A 32 7.28 -1.15 -4.80
N TYR A 33 6.13 -1.23 -4.15
CA TYR A 33 5.57 -2.50 -3.65
C TYR A 33 5.20 -3.51 -4.75
N LEU A 34 5.06 -3.07 -6.00
CA LEU A 34 4.84 -3.97 -7.14
C LEU A 34 6.13 -4.69 -7.56
N ASP A 35 7.28 -4.07 -7.36
CA ASP A 35 8.60 -4.63 -7.68
C ASP A 35 9.22 -5.33 -6.46
N THR A 36 9.02 -4.75 -5.28
CA THR A 36 9.52 -5.25 -3.98
C THR A 36 8.35 -5.36 -3.00
N PRO A 37 7.52 -6.42 -3.13
CA PRO A 37 6.38 -6.60 -2.26
C PRO A 37 6.82 -6.85 -0.80
N PRO A 38 6.02 -6.41 0.19
CA PRO A 38 6.30 -6.73 1.58
C PRO A 38 6.21 -8.24 1.82
N THR A 39 7.02 -8.73 2.76
CA THR A 39 6.88 -10.09 3.28
C THR A 39 5.54 -10.27 3.99
N PRO A 40 5.04 -11.50 4.16
CA PRO A 40 3.80 -11.75 4.90
C PRO A 40 3.82 -11.17 6.32
N GLN A 41 4.98 -11.20 6.99
CA GLN A 41 5.17 -10.65 8.33
C GLN A 41 5.07 -9.12 8.33
N GLU A 42 5.70 -8.44 7.36
CA GLU A 42 5.59 -6.98 7.23
C GLU A 42 4.16 -6.56 6.88
N LEU A 43 3.50 -7.30 5.98
CA LEU A 43 2.12 -7.03 5.60
C LEU A 43 1.17 -7.19 6.80
N SER A 44 1.36 -8.24 7.62
CA SER A 44 0.60 -8.41 8.86
C SER A 44 0.77 -7.21 9.80
N GLY A 45 2.01 -6.74 10.00
CA GLY A 45 2.26 -5.56 10.83
C GLY A 45 1.61 -4.29 10.28
N ILE A 46 1.59 -4.10 8.95
CA ILE A 46 0.88 -2.99 8.31
C ILE A 46 -0.62 -3.07 8.57
N LEU A 47 -1.21 -4.25 8.44
CA LEU A 47 -2.63 -4.47 8.70
C LEU A 47 -3.00 -4.21 10.16
N ASP A 48 -2.17 -4.65 11.10
CA ASP A 48 -2.34 -4.37 12.54
C ASP A 48 -2.31 -2.87 12.82
N MET A 49 -1.37 -2.13 12.22
CA MET A 49 -1.29 -0.67 12.35
C MET A 49 -2.52 0.05 11.77
N LEU A 50 -3.10 -0.50 10.69
CA LEU A 50 -4.31 0.04 10.07
C LEU A 50 -5.59 -0.39 10.79
N GLY A 51 -5.54 -1.41 11.64
CA GLY A 51 -6.72 -2.04 12.22
C GLY A 51 -7.63 -2.69 11.16
N MET A 52 -7.04 -3.17 10.07
CA MET A 52 -7.75 -3.70 8.90
C MET A 52 -7.41 -5.17 8.67
N LYS A 53 -8.30 -5.89 8.01
CA LYS A 53 -8.04 -7.26 7.54
C LYS A 53 -7.42 -7.23 6.14
N PRO A 54 -6.76 -8.32 5.68
CA PRO A 54 -6.24 -8.42 4.32
C PRO A 54 -7.29 -8.13 3.24
N GLU A 55 -8.52 -8.61 3.46
CA GLU A 55 -9.68 -8.40 2.57
C GLU A 55 -10.09 -6.93 2.41
N ASP A 56 -9.83 -6.08 3.41
CA ASP A 56 -10.20 -4.66 3.40
C ASP A 56 -9.29 -3.83 2.49
N ILE A 57 -8.03 -4.27 2.29
CA ILE A 57 -7.04 -3.57 1.48
C ILE A 57 -6.95 -4.08 0.03
N LEU A 58 -7.69 -5.15 -0.30
CA LEU A 58 -7.77 -5.66 -1.66
C LEU A 58 -8.41 -4.62 -2.59
N ARG A 59 -7.72 -4.28 -3.66
CA ARG A 59 -8.27 -3.39 -4.67
C ARG A 59 -9.30 -4.14 -5.51
N LYS A 60 -10.57 -3.78 -5.33
CA LYS A 60 -11.73 -4.48 -5.92
C LYS A 60 -11.69 -4.62 -7.44
N LYS A 61 -11.12 -3.64 -8.14
CA LYS A 61 -11.05 -3.67 -9.61
C LYS A 61 -10.02 -4.70 -10.08
N GLU A 62 -8.81 -4.62 -9.54
CA GLU A 62 -7.70 -5.52 -9.84
C GLU A 62 -8.01 -6.95 -9.36
N ALA A 63 -8.62 -7.10 -8.17
CA ALA A 63 -9.07 -8.40 -7.68
C ALA A 63 -10.09 -9.05 -8.64
N ARG A 64 -10.96 -8.27 -9.29
CA ARG A 64 -11.89 -8.79 -10.29
C ARG A 64 -11.18 -9.21 -11.57
N GLU A 65 -10.21 -8.41 -12.04
CA GLU A 65 -9.43 -8.69 -13.25
C GLU A 65 -8.61 -9.99 -13.10
N GLU A 66 -8.06 -10.23 -11.91
CA GLU A 66 -7.27 -11.43 -11.59
C GLU A 66 -8.12 -12.63 -11.16
N GLY A 67 -9.45 -12.51 -11.10
CA GLY A 67 -10.34 -13.60 -10.66
C GLY A 67 -10.28 -13.91 -9.15
N ILE A 68 -9.76 -12.97 -8.36
CA ILE A 68 -9.53 -13.06 -6.91
C ILE A 68 -10.67 -12.39 -6.11
N ALA A 69 -11.61 -11.71 -6.78
CA ALA A 69 -12.67 -10.90 -6.15
C ALA A 69 -13.56 -11.66 -5.15
N ASP A 70 -13.57 -13.00 -5.20
CA ASP A 70 -14.36 -13.87 -4.34
C ASP A 70 -13.55 -14.62 -3.28
N LEU A 71 -12.27 -14.26 -3.03
CA LEU A 71 -11.50 -14.81 -1.91
C LEU A 71 -12.10 -14.35 -0.57
N ARG A 72 -13.08 -15.12 -0.10
CA ARG A 72 -13.44 -15.24 1.31
C ARG A 72 -12.61 -16.37 1.89
N GLY A 73 -11.56 -16.03 2.64
CA GLY A 73 -10.71 -17.02 3.31
C GLY A 73 -9.42 -16.40 3.80
#